data_AF-A0A376ZPJ1-F1
#
_entry.id   AF-A0A376ZPJ1-F1
#
_cell.length_a   1.000
_cell.length_b   1.000
_cell.length_c   1.000
_cell.angle_alpha   90.00
_cell.angle_beta   90.00
_cell.angle_gamma   90.00
#
_symmetry.space_group_name_H-M   'P 1'
#
loop_
_entity.id
_entity.type
_entity.pdbx_description
1 polymer ?
#
loop_
_entity_poly.entity_id
_entity_poly.type
_entity_poly.pdbx_seq_one_letter_code
_entity_poly.pdbx_strand_id
1 'polypeptide(L)'
;MRFKPMPQYYGGALVREGEAKHSPVGKMFIQPKVTLENGDVTLLDNAIGANFAVIGWGCNPLWGMSDEQIQQWRALGTRFIQVVPEVQIHTAQDNHDGVLRVGDTQGRLRSWFAQHNASLVVMRPDRFVAATAIPQTLGKTLNKLASVMTLTRPDADVSVEKVA
;
A
#
# COMPACT_ATOMS: atom_id res chain seq x y z
N MET A 1 22.25 -24.50 12.18
CA MET A 1 21.10 -23.91 11.44
C MET A 1 21.62 -22.75 10.60
N ARG A 2 21.57 -22.85 9.26
CA ARG A 2 22.08 -21.79 8.37
C ARG A 2 20.96 -20.78 8.16
N PHE A 3 21.05 -19.64 8.84
CA PHE A 3 20.13 -18.52 8.71
C PHE A 3 20.13 -18.07 7.23
N LYS A 4 18.99 -18.22 6.54
CA LYS A 4 18.83 -17.62 5.21
C LYS A 4 18.65 -16.12 5.42
N PRO A 5 19.53 -15.27 4.87
CA PRO A 5 19.32 -13.83 4.91
C PRO A 5 17.95 -13.50 4.36
N MET A 6 17.25 -12.54 4.98
CA MET A 6 15.96 -12.07 4.45
C MET A 6 16.15 -11.60 2.99
N PRO A 7 15.30 -12.03 2.05
CA PRO A 7 15.36 -11.54 0.68
C PRO A 7 15.25 -10.00 0.69
N GLN A 8 16.24 -9.34 0.11
CA GLN A 8 16.23 -7.90 -0.13
C GLN A 8 16.33 -7.70 -1.63
N TYR A 9 15.31 -7.11 -2.23
CA TYR A 9 15.32 -6.78 -3.66
C TYR A 9 15.93 -5.40 -3.86
N TYR A 10 16.90 -5.31 -4.78
CA TYR A 10 17.59 -4.07 -5.14
C TYR A 10 17.11 -3.48 -6.47
N GLY A 11 16.17 -4.14 -7.17
CA GLY A 11 15.55 -3.69 -8.44
C GLY A 11 14.14 -4.25 -8.64
N GLY A 12 13.36 -3.65 -9.56
CA GLY A 12 11.96 -3.99 -9.86
C GLY A 12 10.99 -2.83 -9.55
N ALA A 13 9.71 -3.14 -9.33
CA ALA A 13 8.65 -2.20 -8.96
C ALA A 13 8.87 -1.55 -7.57
N LEU A 14 9.90 -0.73 -7.45
CA LEU A 14 10.37 -0.10 -6.22
C LEU A 14 10.63 1.38 -6.49
N VAL A 15 10.13 2.26 -5.63
CA VAL A 15 10.48 3.69 -5.65
C VAL A 15 11.23 4.01 -4.36
N ARG A 16 12.52 4.32 -4.50
CA ARG A 16 13.38 4.75 -3.39
C ARG A 16 13.63 6.25 -3.53
N GLU A 17 13.40 7.02 -2.46
CA GLU A 17 13.93 8.38 -2.36
C GLU A 17 15.18 8.32 -1.47
N GLY A 18 16.36 8.52 -2.08
CA GLY A 18 17.67 8.62 -1.40
C GLY A 18 18.36 7.29 -1.03
N GLU A 19 19.64 7.40 -0.61
CA GLU A 19 20.48 6.30 -0.13
C GLU A 19 20.18 5.93 1.34
N ALA A 20 18.93 5.71 1.71
CA ALA A 20 18.64 5.27 3.07
C ALA A 20 19.03 3.79 3.23
N LYS A 21 20.22 3.53 3.81
CA LYS A 21 20.69 2.20 4.25
C LYS A 21 19.67 1.43 5.12
N HIS A 22 18.70 2.14 5.70
CA HIS A 22 17.62 1.59 6.54
C HIS A 22 16.22 1.65 5.92
N SER A 23 16.10 1.98 4.63
CA SER A 23 14.78 2.03 3.97
C SER A 23 14.06 0.66 4.07
N PRO A 24 12.74 0.65 4.35
CA PRO A 24 11.94 -0.56 4.29
C PRO A 24 11.64 -1.00 2.86
N VAL A 25 11.84 -0.11 1.86
CA VAL A 25 11.59 -0.42 0.45
C VAL A 25 12.46 -1.59 -0.02
N GLY A 26 11.84 -2.55 -0.71
CA GLY A 26 12.49 -3.77 -1.18
C GLY A 26 12.61 -4.89 -0.13
N LYS A 27 12.08 -4.68 1.09
CA LYS A 27 12.00 -5.70 2.14
C LYS A 27 10.57 -6.23 2.29
N MET A 28 10.46 -7.44 2.81
CA MET A 28 9.18 -8.05 3.16
C MET A 28 8.54 -7.25 4.30
N PHE A 29 7.25 -6.93 4.15
CA PHE A 29 6.49 -6.26 5.19
C PHE A 29 6.23 -7.22 6.36
N ILE A 30 5.92 -6.67 7.53
CA ILE A 30 5.48 -7.50 8.65
C ILE A 30 4.12 -8.14 8.34
N GLN A 31 3.85 -9.31 8.94
CA GLN A 31 2.55 -9.99 8.84
C GLN A 31 1.79 -9.86 10.18
N PRO A 32 1.19 -8.69 10.50
CA PRO A 32 0.44 -8.49 11.74
C PRO A 32 -0.99 -9.06 11.64
N LYS A 33 -1.59 -9.32 12.80
CA LYS A 33 -3.04 -9.48 12.90
C LYS A 33 -3.70 -8.10 12.95
N VAL A 34 -4.86 -7.99 12.32
CA VAL A 34 -5.67 -6.78 12.29
C VAL A 34 -7.13 -7.13 12.57
N THR A 35 -7.83 -6.19 13.19
CA THR A 35 -9.27 -6.29 13.47
C THR A 35 -10.03 -5.59 12.36
N LEU A 36 -10.97 -6.28 11.73
CA LEU A 36 -11.86 -5.71 10.72
C LEU A 36 -12.99 -4.92 11.39
N GLU A 37 -13.69 -4.07 10.64
CA GLU A 37 -14.80 -3.27 11.18
C GLU A 37 -15.95 -4.12 11.77
N ASN A 38 -16.12 -5.35 11.27
CA ASN A 38 -17.10 -6.30 11.79
C ASN A 38 -16.65 -6.98 13.11
N GLY A 39 -15.45 -6.68 13.61
CA GLY A 39 -14.87 -7.26 14.83
C GLY A 39 -14.04 -8.52 14.61
N ASP A 40 -14.00 -9.07 13.39
CA ASP A 40 -13.19 -10.26 13.10
C ASP A 40 -11.69 -9.92 13.10
N VAL A 41 -10.89 -10.81 13.69
CA VAL A 41 -9.43 -10.69 13.68
C VAL A 41 -8.85 -11.60 12.62
N THR A 42 -8.09 -11.04 11.67
CA THR A 42 -7.44 -11.78 10.58
C THR A 42 -5.99 -11.33 10.36
N LEU A 43 -5.22 -12.06 9.56
CA LEU A 43 -3.91 -11.58 9.12
C LEU A 43 -4.09 -10.45 8.10
N LEU A 44 -3.27 -9.41 8.19
CA LEU A 44 -3.27 -8.32 7.22
C LEU A 44 -3.13 -8.84 5.78
N ASP A 45 -2.34 -9.90 5.59
CA ASP A 45 -2.19 -10.54 4.30
C ASP A 45 -3.50 -11.10 3.74
N ASN A 46 -4.37 -11.65 4.58
CA ASN A 46 -5.67 -12.15 4.15
C ASN A 46 -6.59 -11.00 3.74
N ALA A 47 -6.55 -9.89 4.48
CA ALA A 47 -7.32 -8.69 4.17
C ALA A 47 -6.90 -8.05 2.83
N ILE A 48 -5.63 -8.22 2.43
CA ILE A 48 -5.07 -7.68 1.19
C ILE A 48 -5.27 -8.64 0.01
N GLY A 49 -5.11 -9.95 0.21
CA GLY A 49 -5.17 -10.95 -0.87
C GLY A 49 -4.02 -10.81 -1.89
N ALA A 50 -4.14 -11.37 -3.09
CA ALA A 50 -3.07 -11.32 -4.11
C ALA A 50 -2.94 -9.94 -4.81
N ASN A 51 -3.25 -8.86 -4.11
CA ASN A 51 -3.36 -7.51 -4.66
C ASN A 51 -2.23 -6.59 -4.19
N PHE A 52 -2.05 -5.48 -4.90
CA PHE A 52 -1.37 -4.32 -4.36
C PHE A 52 -2.15 -3.75 -3.17
N ALA A 53 -1.45 -3.11 -2.24
CA ALA A 53 -2.09 -2.37 -1.16
C ALA A 53 -1.45 -1.01 -0.93
N VAL A 54 -2.28 -0.01 -0.64
CA VAL A 54 -1.84 1.29 -0.12
C VAL A 54 -2.37 1.39 1.31
N ILE A 55 -1.47 1.37 2.29
CA ILE A 55 -1.82 1.27 3.70
C ILE A 55 -1.41 2.58 4.39
N GLY A 56 -2.38 3.29 4.95
CA GLY A 56 -2.18 4.53 5.71
C GLY A 56 -2.36 4.32 7.21
N TRP A 57 -1.42 4.78 8.03
CA TRP A 57 -1.57 4.81 9.48
C TRP A 57 -2.21 6.13 9.93
N GLY A 58 -3.44 6.05 10.46
CA GLY A 58 -4.17 7.20 11.00
C GLY A 58 -4.49 8.27 9.96
N CYS A 59 -4.43 7.95 8.67
CA CYS A 59 -4.69 8.89 7.58
C CYS A 59 -5.46 8.22 6.44
N ASN A 60 -6.16 9.03 5.65
CA ASN A 60 -6.86 8.57 4.46
C ASN A 60 -5.82 8.21 3.36
N PRO A 61 -5.77 6.95 2.89
CA PRO A 61 -4.84 6.52 1.85
C PRO A 61 -5.15 7.08 0.44
N LEU A 62 -6.25 7.80 0.27
CA LEU A 62 -6.66 8.44 -0.99
C LEU A 62 -6.34 9.94 -1.04
N TRP A 63 -6.10 10.59 0.11
CA TRP A 63 -6.03 12.06 0.20
C TRP A 63 -4.98 12.70 -0.71
N GLY A 64 -3.86 12.01 -0.93
CA GLY A 64 -2.75 12.48 -1.74
C GLY A 64 -2.84 12.18 -3.23
N MET A 65 -3.97 11.67 -3.71
CA MET A 65 -4.15 11.15 -5.06
C MET A 65 -5.22 11.95 -5.80
N SER A 66 -5.11 12.07 -7.12
CA SER A 66 -6.22 12.51 -7.97
C SER A 66 -7.22 11.38 -8.20
N ASP A 67 -8.45 11.72 -8.57
CA ASP A 67 -9.49 10.73 -8.89
C ASP A 67 -9.05 9.75 -9.99
N GLU A 68 -8.35 10.26 -11.01
CA GLU A 68 -7.78 9.46 -12.09
C GLU A 68 -6.79 8.40 -11.56
N GLN A 69 -5.91 8.81 -10.64
CA GLN A 69 -4.97 7.88 -10.01
C GLN A 69 -5.72 6.84 -9.16
N ILE A 70 -6.72 7.26 -8.39
CA ILE A 70 -7.52 6.34 -7.57
C ILE A 70 -8.17 5.29 -8.47
N GLN A 71 -8.79 5.70 -9.58
CA GLN A 71 -9.41 4.79 -10.55
C GLN A 71 -8.39 3.85 -11.19
N GLN A 72 -7.24 4.37 -11.64
CA GLN A 72 -6.16 3.57 -12.23
C GLN A 72 -5.70 2.46 -11.27
N TRP A 73 -5.43 2.79 -10.00
CA TRP A 73 -4.97 1.81 -9.02
C TRP A 73 -6.08 0.84 -8.60
N ARG A 74 -7.35 1.30 -8.53
CA ARG A 74 -8.50 0.41 -8.31
C ARG A 74 -8.67 -0.60 -9.46
N ALA A 75 -8.46 -0.19 -10.71
CA ALA A 75 -8.53 -1.08 -11.87
C ALA A 75 -7.48 -2.21 -11.82
N LEU A 76 -6.37 -2.00 -11.11
CA LEU A 76 -5.35 -3.01 -10.83
C LEU A 76 -5.68 -3.92 -9.64
N GLY A 77 -6.85 -3.75 -9.02
CA GLY A 77 -7.27 -4.50 -7.82
C GLY A 77 -6.65 -3.98 -6.51
N THR A 78 -6.04 -2.79 -6.51
CA THR A 78 -5.36 -2.25 -5.33
C THR A 78 -6.30 -2.06 -4.15
N ARG A 79 -5.90 -2.57 -2.99
CA ARG A 79 -6.63 -2.40 -1.73
C ARG A 79 -6.12 -1.16 -1.01
N PHE A 80 -6.99 -0.17 -0.86
CA PHE A 80 -6.72 0.99 -0.01
C PHE A 80 -7.11 0.64 1.42
N ILE A 81 -6.18 0.77 2.35
CA ILE A 81 -6.36 0.36 3.73
C ILE A 81 -6.01 1.51 4.66
N GLN A 82 -6.94 1.84 5.56
CA GLN A 82 -6.69 2.74 6.66
C GLN A 82 -6.53 1.94 7.94
N VAL A 83 -5.35 2.04 8.54
CA VAL A 83 -5.05 1.44 9.84
C VAL A 83 -5.30 2.46 10.93
N VAL A 84 -6.06 2.08 11.94
CA VAL A 84 -6.31 2.88 13.15
C VAL A 84 -5.88 2.10 14.39
N PRO A 85 -5.62 2.78 15.53
CA PRO A 85 -5.51 2.10 16.81
C PRO A 85 -6.73 1.19 17.07
N GLU A 86 -6.52 0.03 17.67
CA GLU A 86 -7.58 -0.96 17.96
C GLU A 86 -8.82 -0.33 18.60
N VAL A 87 -8.62 0.53 19.60
CA VAL A 87 -9.72 1.21 20.32
C VAL A 87 -10.57 2.13 19.45
N GLN A 88 -10.07 2.53 18.27
CA GLN A 88 -10.77 3.42 17.35
C GLN A 88 -11.57 2.68 16.27
N ILE A 89 -11.36 1.37 16.07
CA ILE A 89 -11.97 0.64 14.95
C ILE A 89 -13.50 0.67 14.98
N HIS A 90 -14.11 0.65 16.17
CA HIS A 90 -15.56 0.73 16.37
C HIS A 90 -16.08 2.15 16.62
N THR A 91 -15.21 3.15 16.55
CA THR A 91 -15.63 4.56 16.66
C THR A 91 -16.07 5.05 15.28
N ALA A 92 -17.22 5.73 15.23
CA ALA A 92 -17.66 6.45 14.04
C ALA A 92 -16.61 7.50 13.67
N GLN A 93 -16.00 7.34 12.50
CA GLN A 93 -15.07 8.28 11.89
C GLN A 93 -15.45 8.44 10.42
N ASP A 94 -14.77 9.36 9.73
CA ASP A 94 -14.89 9.53 8.28
C ASP A 94 -14.41 8.25 7.58
N ASN A 95 -15.32 7.29 7.43
CA ASN A 95 -15.10 6.14 6.59
C ASN A 95 -15.13 6.61 5.13
N HIS A 96 -14.15 6.17 4.35
CA HIS A 96 -14.01 6.57 2.97
C HIS A 96 -14.44 5.43 2.05
N ASP A 97 -15.34 5.74 1.11
CA ASP A 97 -15.86 4.74 0.18
C ASP A 97 -14.75 4.01 -0.58
N GLY A 98 -14.76 2.68 -0.49
CA GLY A 98 -13.76 1.82 -1.12
C GLY A 98 -12.41 1.77 -0.40
N VAL A 99 -12.31 2.27 0.84
CA VAL A 99 -11.16 2.08 1.74
C VAL A 99 -11.55 1.06 2.81
N LEU A 100 -10.73 0.02 2.96
CA LEU A 100 -10.88 -0.95 4.04
C LEU A 100 -10.28 -0.36 5.32
N ARG A 101 -11.07 -0.27 6.38
CA ARG A 101 -10.59 0.17 7.68
C ARG A 101 -10.23 -1.04 8.55
N VAL A 102 -9.07 -0.98 9.21
CA VAL A 102 -8.60 -2.06 10.09
C VAL A 102 -7.98 -1.51 11.39
N GLY A 103 -8.21 -2.21 12.49
CA GLY A 103 -7.59 -1.97 13.78
C GLY A 103 -6.25 -2.68 13.91
N ASP A 104 -5.24 -2.01 14.48
CA ASP A 104 -3.96 -2.62 14.83
C ASP A 104 -4.05 -3.37 16.17
N THR A 105 -4.56 -4.60 16.11
CA THR A 105 -4.83 -5.48 17.25
C THR A 105 -3.63 -5.66 18.18
N GLN A 106 -2.41 -5.63 17.62
CA GLN A 106 -1.18 -5.97 18.34
C GLN A 106 -0.25 -4.77 18.57
N GLY A 107 -0.61 -3.58 18.08
CA GLY A 107 0.27 -2.41 18.09
C GLY A 107 1.49 -2.52 17.17
N ARG A 108 1.55 -3.54 16.31
CA ARG A 108 2.73 -3.85 15.48
C ARG A 108 2.83 -2.91 14.29
N LEU A 109 1.69 -2.50 13.72
CA LEU A 109 1.67 -1.53 12.63
C LEU A 109 2.10 -0.16 13.16
N ARG A 110 1.59 0.26 14.33
CA ARG A 110 2.04 1.48 15.00
C ARG A 110 3.56 1.51 15.18
N SER A 111 4.14 0.45 15.72
CA SER A 111 5.58 0.35 15.94
C SER A 111 6.37 0.38 14.63
N TRP A 112 5.87 -0.28 13.58
CA TRP A 112 6.53 -0.29 12.26
C TRP A 112 6.55 1.11 11.63
N PHE A 113 5.41 1.81 11.59
CA PHE A 113 5.34 3.15 11.02
C PHE A 113 6.18 4.16 11.82
N ALA A 114 6.21 4.05 13.15
CA ALA A 114 7.05 4.89 14.01
C ALA A 114 8.56 4.77 13.70
N GLN A 115 9.03 3.61 13.23
CA GLN A 115 10.43 3.38 12.90
C GLN A 115 10.84 3.94 11.53
N HIS A 116 9.88 4.20 10.64
CA HIS A 116 10.15 4.50 9.23
C HIS A 116 9.81 5.93 8.79
N ASN A 117 9.42 6.81 9.72
CA ASN A 117 9.04 8.21 9.47
C ASN A 117 8.14 8.40 8.23
N ALA A 118 7.23 7.44 8.03
CA ALA A 118 6.27 7.42 6.94
C ALA A 118 4.89 7.21 7.55
N SER A 119 3.85 7.69 6.86
CA SER A 119 2.46 7.44 7.25
C SER A 119 1.73 6.58 6.24
N LEU A 120 2.32 6.35 5.07
CA LEU A 120 1.80 5.47 4.02
C LEU A 120 2.86 4.50 3.54
N VAL A 121 2.43 3.27 3.27
CA VAL A 121 3.24 2.25 2.61
C VAL A 121 2.48 1.68 1.41
N VAL A 122 3.17 1.56 0.29
CA VAL A 122 2.68 0.88 -0.90
C VAL A 122 3.31 -0.50 -0.92
N MET A 123 2.48 -1.53 -0.97
CA MET A 123 2.88 -2.92 -0.90
C MET A 123 2.50 -3.65 -2.17
N ARG A 124 3.40 -4.52 -2.63
CA ARG A 124 3.20 -5.42 -3.77
C ARG A 124 2.35 -6.64 -3.40
N PRO A 125 1.79 -7.35 -4.41
CA PRO A 125 1.11 -8.64 -4.23
C PRO A 125 1.95 -9.69 -3.48
N ASP A 126 3.27 -9.66 -3.64
CA ASP A 126 4.22 -10.56 -2.97
C ASP A 126 4.64 -10.10 -1.56
N ARG A 127 3.95 -9.10 -0.99
CA ARG A 127 4.18 -8.56 0.37
C ARG A 127 5.49 -7.82 0.57
N PHE A 128 6.14 -7.42 -0.51
CA PHE A 128 7.29 -6.51 -0.43
C PHE A 128 6.83 -5.06 -0.45
N VAL A 129 7.54 -4.22 0.32
CA VAL A 129 7.32 -2.77 0.31
C VAL A 129 7.83 -2.21 -1.01
N ALA A 130 6.92 -1.69 -1.83
CA ALA A 130 7.21 -1.03 -3.09
C ALA A 130 7.73 0.39 -2.88
N ALA A 131 7.09 1.11 -1.96
CA ALA A 131 7.41 2.49 -1.65
C ALA A 131 6.87 2.88 -0.27
N THR A 132 7.41 3.95 0.28
CA THR A 132 6.88 4.64 1.47
C THR A 132 6.58 6.09 1.09
N ALA A 133 5.53 6.66 1.68
CA ALA A 133 5.12 8.03 1.40
C ALA A 133 4.48 8.71 2.62
N ILE A 134 4.23 10.00 2.47
CA ILE A 134 3.30 10.77 3.29
C ILE A 134 2.18 11.27 2.36
N PRO A 135 1.00 11.69 2.88
CA PRO A 135 -0.12 12.08 2.04
C PRO A 135 0.24 13.11 0.96
N GLN A 136 1.12 14.05 1.27
CA GLN A 136 1.56 15.09 0.32
C GLN A 136 2.40 14.55 -0.85
N THR A 137 3.07 13.40 -0.69
CA THR A 137 3.98 12.83 -1.70
C THR A 137 3.42 11.58 -2.38
N LEU A 138 2.32 11.02 -1.86
CA LEU A 138 1.74 9.75 -2.33
C LEU A 138 1.47 9.73 -3.84
N GLY A 139 0.75 10.72 -4.37
CA GLY A 139 0.42 10.76 -5.80
C GLY A 139 1.67 10.77 -6.70
N LYS A 140 2.72 11.51 -6.32
CA LYS A 140 3.99 11.53 -7.06
C LYS A 140 4.71 10.17 -6.98
N THR A 141 4.72 9.56 -5.80
CA THR A 141 5.33 8.24 -5.58
C THR A 141 4.62 7.14 -6.38
N LEU A 142 3.29 7.17 -6.43
CA LEU A 142 2.51 6.22 -7.21
C LEU A 142 2.71 6.40 -8.72
N ASN A 143 2.84 7.64 -9.22
CA ASN A 143 3.19 7.88 -10.62
C ASN A 143 4.56 7.30 -10.97
N LYS A 144 5.57 7.54 -10.12
CA LYS A 144 6.90 6.94 -10.30
C LYS A 144 6.82 5.40 -10.32
N LEU A 145 6.04 4.82 -9.40
CA LEU A 145 5.87 3.37 -9.31
C LEU A 145 5.17 2.81 -10.56
N ALA A 146 4.13 3.50 -11.04
CA ALA A 146 3.43 3.15 -12.27
C ALA A 146 4.35 3.15 -13.49
N SER A 147 5.20 4.17 -13.64
CA SER A 147 6.18 4.24 -14.72
C SER A 147 7.19 3.09 -14.68
N VAL A 148 7.70 2.73 -13.49
CA VAL A 148 8.64 1.60 -13.33
C VAL A 148 7.97 0.26 -13.61
N MET A 149 6.67 0.15 -13.33
CA MET A 149 5.90 -1.05 -13.61
C MET A 149 5.42 -1.15 -15.07
N THR A 150 5.68 -0.15 -15.93
CA THR A 150 5.05 -0.06 -17.26
C THR A 150 3.52 -0.11 -17.19
N LEU A 151 2.95 0.44 -16.11
CA LEU A 151 1.51 0.62 -16.00
C LEU A 151 1.11 1.71 -16.99
N THR A 152 0.78 1.31 -18.22
CA THR A 152 0.16 2.18 -19.21
C THR A 152 -1.14 2.69 -18.59
N ARG A 153 -1.30 4.01 -18.52
CA ARG A 153 -2.63 4.61 -18.31
C ARG A 153 -3.58 3.93 -19.30
N PRO A 154 -4.81 3.55 -18.91
CA PRO A 154 -5.83 3.25 -19.89
C PRO A 154 -6.20 4.59 -20.53
N ASP A 155 -5.34 5.07 -21.44
CA ASP A 155 -5.70 6.18 -22.30
C ASP A 155 -6.65 5.65 -23.36
N ALA A 156 -7.71 6.42 -23.52
CA ALA A 156 -8.79 6.19 -24.43
C ALA A 156 -8.28 6.09 -25.88
N ASP A 157 -9.05 5.34 -26.68
CA ASP A 157 -8.99 5.28 -28.13
C ASP A 157 -7.91 4.35 -28.74
N VAL A 158 -8.19 3.04 -28.71
CA VAL A 158 -7.55 2.10 -29.65
C VAL A 158 -8.44 2.00 -30.88
N SER A 159 -8.19 2.89 -31.84
CA SER A 159 -8.64 2.73 -33.22
C SER A 159 -8.00 1.47 -33.80
N VAL A 160 -8.81 0.42 -33.99
CA VAL A 160 -8.38 -0.84 -34.62
C VAL A 160 -8.34 -0.62 -36.13
N GLU A 161 -7.14 -0.46 -36.68
CA GLU A 161 -6.93 -0.49 -38.13
C GLU A 161 -7.04 -1.94 -38.61
N LYS A 162 -8.02 -2.18 -39.49
CA LYS A 162 -8.24 -3.46 -40.18
C LYS A 162 -7.22 -3.55 -41.32
N VAL A 163 -6.35 -4.55 -41.28
CA VAL A 163 -5.49 -4.89 -42.44
C VAL A 163 -6.26 -5.82 -43.37
N ALA A 164 -6.14 -5.49 -44.66
CA ALA A 164 -6.87 -6.00 -45.82
C ALA A 164 -6.80 -7.51 -46.07
#